data_AF-A0A1B8UPN2-F1
#
_entry.id   AF-A0A1B8UPN2-F1
#
_cell.length_a   1.000
_cell.length_b   1.000
_cell.length_c   1.000
_cell.angle_alpha   90.00
_cell.angle_beta   90.00
_cell.angle_gamma   90.00
#
_symmetry.space_group_name_H-M   'P 1'
#
loop_
_entity.id
_entity.type
_entity.pdbx_description
1 polymer ?
#
loop_
_entity_poly.entity_id
_entity_poly.type
_entity_poly.pdbx_seq_one_letter_code
_entity_poly.pdbx_strand_id
1 'polypeptide(L)'
;MELLVVGDVHGSHPDSVLWNRGKLKNIGKLQIIGHTPCKLGKAEFDRISSTLIIDTGAYRPVGLTAVKEDQDGEIEEIIFEPTLLIDVMSEKG
;
A
#
# COMPACT_ATOMS: atom_id res chain seq x y z
N MET A 1 9.88 -9.26 -9.71
CA MET A 1 8.60 -8.55 -9.53
C MET A 1 7.90 -8.36 -10.89
N GLU A 2 6.64 -8.81 -11.04
CA GLU A 2 5.81 -8.51 -12.21
C GLU A 2 4.61 -7.68 -11.71
N LEU A 3 4.46 -6.46 -12.22
CA LEU A 3 3.38 -5.55 -11.82
C LEU A 3 2.19 -5.71 -12.77
N LEU A 4 1.13 -6.39 -12.31
CA LEU A 4 -0.13 -6.50 -13.04
C LEU A 4 -1.07 -5.37 -12.61
N VAL A 5 -1.41 -4.48 -13.53
CA VAL A 5 -2.35 -3.37 -13.30
C VAL A 5 -3.60 -3.58 -14.14
N VAL A 6 -4.77 -3.69 -13.51
CA VAL A 6 -6.05 -3.89 -14.19
C VAL A 6 -7.07 -2.87 -13.70
N GLY A 7 -7.58 -2.04 -14.60
CA GLY A 7 -8.61 -1.03 -14.30
C GLY A 7 -8.99 -0.23 -15.54
N ASP A 8 -10.08 0.54 -15.42
CA ASP A 8 -10.48 1.51 -16.44
C ASP A 8 -9.39 2.60 -16.60
N VAL A 9 -9.17 3.06 -17.82
CA VAL A 9 -8.21 4.13 -18.14
C VAL A 9 -8.80 5.53 -17.90
N HIS A 10 -10.12 5.64 -17.75
CA HIS A 10 -10.78 6.90 -17.40
C HIS A 10 -10.61 7.20 -15.90
N GLY A 11 -9.67 8.11 -15.58
CA GLY A 11 -9.17 8.35 -14.22
C GLY A 11 -10.15 8.90 -13.17
N SER A 12 -11.43 9.09 -13.48
CA SER A 12 -12.47 9.44 -12.50
C SER A 12 -13.39 8.27 -12.14
N HIS A 13 -13.30 7.14 -12.85
CA HIS A 13 -14.11 5.96 -12.54
C HIS A 13 -13.56 5.25 -11.29
N PRO A 14 -14.41 4.75 -10.36
CA PRO A 14 -13.94 4.05 -9.17
C PRO A 14 -13.16 2.77 -9.49
N ASP A 15 -13.46 2.11 -10.62
CA ASP A 15 -12.71 0.95 -11.11
C ASP A 15 -11.50 1.32 -12.00
N SER A 16 -11.16 2.61 -12.07
CA SER A 16 -9.99 3.03 -12.82
C SER A 16 -8.70 2.56 -12.15
N VAL A 17 -7.63 2.49 -12.93
CA VAL A 17 -6.30 2.11 -12.46
C VAL A 17 -5.87 2.89 -11.20
N LEU A 18 -6.26 4.17 -11.11
CA LEU A 18 -5.87 5.04 -10.00
C LEU A 18 -6.73 4.89 -8.74
N TRP A 19 -8.00 4.47 -8.88
CA TRP A 19 -8.98 4.50 -7.79
C TRP A 19 -9.48 3.13 -7.35
N ASN A 20 -9.16 2.08 -8.10
CA ASN A 20 -9.65 0.74 -7.82
C ASN A 20 -9.14 0.24 -6.46
N ARG A 21 -10.07 0.14 -5.51
CA ARG A 21 -9.89 -0.45 -4.18
C ARG A 21 -10.77 -1.69 -4.00
N GLY A 22 -11.14 -2.32 -5.10
CA GLY A 22 -11.97 -3.51 -5.14
C GLY A 22 -11.32 -4.72 -4.48
N LYS A 23 -12.05 -5.83 -4.45
CA LYS A 23 -11.58 -7.07 -3.83
C LYS A 23 -10.31 -7.59 -4.53
N LEU A 24 -9.26 -7.77 -3.73
CA LEU A 24 -8.01 -8.37 -4.17
C LEU A 24 -8.18 -9.88 -4.40
N LYS A 25 -7.61 -10.38 -5.49
CA LYS A 25 -7.66 -11.79 -5.87
C LYS A 25 -6.31 -12.42 -5.57
N ASN A 26 -6.30 -13.68 -5.16
CA ASN A 26 -5.07 -14.45 -5.11
C ASN A 26 -4.67 -14.81 -6.55
N ILE A 27 -3.53 -14.29 -7.00
CA ILE A 27 -2.99 -14.52 -8.35
C ILE A 27 -1.83 -15.53 -8.36
N GLY A 28 -1.59 -16.22 -7.24
CA GLY A 28 -0.46 -17.15 -7.07
C GLY A 28 0.90 -16.48 -6.84
N LYS A 29 0.91 -15.17 -6.56
CA LYS A 29 2.10 -14.37 -6.22
C LYS A 29 1.80 -13.45 -5.04
N LEU A 30 2.83 -13.04 -4.30
CA LEU A 30 2.71 -11.96 -3.32
C LEU A 30 2.37 -10.64 -4.04
N GLN A 31 1.34 -9.95 -3.56
CA GLN A 31 0.95 -8.62 -4.03
C GLN A 31 1.30 -7.60 -2.96
N ILE A 32 2.15 -6.62 -3.28
CA ILE A 32 2.44 -5.50 -2.38
C ILE A 32 1.67 -4.30 -2.89
N ILE A 33 0.76 -3.75 -2.08
CA ILE A 33 -0.09 -2.63 -2.47
C ILE A 33 0.04 -1.43 -1.52
N GLY A 34 -0.04 -0.24 -2.11
CA GLY A 34 -0.25 1.01 -1.39
C GLY A 34 -1.65 1.58 -1.66
N HIS A 35 -1.79 2.90 -1.52
CA HIS A 35 -3.01 3.68 -1.78
C HIS A 35 -4.20 3.38 -0.87
N THR A 36 -4.34 2.16 -0.34
CA THR A 36 -5.36 1.74 0.63
C THR A 36 -4.79 1.74 2.03
N PRO A 37 -5.09 2.76 2.86
CA PRO A 37 -4.47 2.85 4.16
C PRO A 37 -4.85 1.68 5.06
N CYS A 38 -3.85 1.10 5.71
CA CYS A 38 -4.02 0.09 6.75
C CYS A 38 -4.89 0.61 7.89
N LYS A 39 -5.71 -0.26 8.47
CA LYS A 39 -6.63 0.09 9.57
C LYS A 39 -5.88 0.34 10.86
N LEU A 40 -4.78 -0.40 11.09
CA LEU A 40 -4.01 -0.35 12.32
C LEU A 40 -2.76 0.55 12.23
N GLY A 41 -2.55 1.25 11.12
CA GLY A 41 -1.38 2.11 10.93
C GLY A 41 -0.05 1.36 10.84
N LYS A 42 -0.10 0.04 10.58
CA LYS A 42 1.05 -0.84 10.37
C LYS A 42 0.81 -1.71 9.13
N ALA A 43 1.86 -2.30 8.56
CA ALA A 43 1.70 -3.23 7.44
C ALA A 43 0.72 -4.36 7.78
N GLU A 44 -0.16 -4.69 6.85
CA GLU A 44 -1.21 -5.70 7.03
C GLU A 44 -1.09 -6.78 5.94
N PHE A 45 -0.89 -8.04 6.35
CA PHE A 45 -0.84 -9.17 5.44
C PHE A 45 -2.15 -9.96 5.45
N ASP A 46 -2.79 -10.07 4.28
CA ASP A 46 -3.92 -10.95 4.05
C ASP A 46 -3.47 -12.25 3.36
N ARG A 47 -3.55 -13.36 4.11
CA ARG A 47 -3.22 -14.69 3.62
C ARG A 47 -4.17 -15.20 2.53
N ILE A 48 -5.42 -14.75 2.50
CA ILE A 48 -6.42 -15.25 1.54
C ILE A 48 -6.10 -14.74 0.14
N SER A 49 -5.86 -13.43 -0.01
CA SER A 49 -5.47 -12.81 -1.27
C SER A 49 -3.96 -12.87 -1.55
N SER A 50 -3.15 -13.29 -0.58
CA SER A 50 -1.68 -13.21 -0.62
C SER A 50 -1.21 -11.76 -0.88
N THR A 51 -1.75 -10.82 -0.10
CA THR A 51 -1.48 -9.38 -0.26
C THR A 51 -0.87 -8.79 0.99
N LEU A 52 0.22 -8.04 0.84
CA LEU A 52 0.76 -7.14 1.84
C LEU A 52 0.37 -5.69 1.53
N ILE A 53 -0.34 -5.04 2.44
CA ILE A 53 -0.68 -3.63 2.37
C ILE A 53 0.38 -2.84 3.14
N ILE A 54 1.06 -1.90 2.48
CA ILE A 54 2.15 -1.09 3.06
C ILE A 54 1.81 0.40 3.17
N ASP A 55 0.65 0.84 2.70
CA ASP A 55 0.18 2.20 2.95
C ASP A 55 -0.28 2.31 4.41
N THR A 56 0.60 2.76 5.29
CA THR A 56 0.30 3.01 6.70
C THR A 56 -0.35 4.37 6.95
N GLY A 57 -0.58 5.14 5.88
CA GLY A 57 -1.21 6.45 5.90
C GLY A 57 -0.26 7.55 6.34
N ALA A 58 0.88 7.68 5.67
CA ALA A 58 1.88 8.73 5.90
C ALA A 58 1.32 10.17 5.72
N TYR A 59 0.14 10.33 5.12
CA TYR A 59 -0.56 11.62 5.08
C TYR A 59 -1.19 12.02 6.43
N ARG A 60 -1.17 11.11 7.41
CA ARG A 60 -1.61 11.28 8.81
C ARG A 60 -0.40 11.14 9.73
N PRO A 61 -0.48 11.56 11.02
CA PRO A 61 0.62 11.37 11.98
C PRO A 61 0.74 9.90 12.41
N VAL A 62 1.11 9.03 11.45
CA VAL A 62 1.30 7.60 11.63
C VAL A 62 2.71 7.24 11.19
N GLY A 63 2.96 7.07 9.88
CA GLY A 63 4.26 6.65 9.38
C GLY A 63 4.24 6.25 7.91
N LEU A 64 5.44 6.09 7.37
CA LEU A 64 5.72 5.45 6.09
C LEU A 64 6.16 4.01 6.35
N THR A 65 5.77 3.09 5.47
CA THR A 65 6.28 1.71 5.50
C THR A 65 6.93 1.36 4.18
N ALA A 66 8.12 0.78 4.28
CA ALA A 66 8.85 0.18 3.17
C ALA A 66 8.95 -1.33 3.39
N VAL A 67 9.09 -2.05 2.28
CA VAL A 67 9.35 -3.49 2.29
C VAL A 67 10.60 -3.78 1.48
N LYS A 68 11.42 -4.70 1.98
CA LYS A 68 12.54 -5.28 1.25
C LYS A 68 12.19 -6.72 0.91
N GLU A 69 12.26 -7.05 -0.37
CA GLU A 69 12.11 -8.42 -0.86
C GLU A 69 13.46 -8.96 -1.38
N ASP A 70 13.61 -10.28 -1.36
CA ASP A 70 14.72 -10.96 -2.02
C ASP A 70 14.43 -11.23 -3.52
N GLN A 71 15.30 -12.00 -4.18
CA GLN A 71 15.14 -12.32 -5.59
C GLN A 71 14.01 -13.32 -5.88
N ASP A 72 13.57 -14.07 -4.87
CA ASP A 72 12.49 -15.05 -4.95
C ASP A 72 11.12 -14.40 -4.66
N GLY A 73 11.12 -13.13 -4.22
CA GLY A 73 9.91 -12.38 -3.86
C GLY A 73 9.44 -12.65 -2.43
N GLU A 74 10.31 -13.21 -1.59
CA GLU A 74 10.06 -13.37 -0.16
C GLU A 74 10.43 -12.09 0.59
N ILE A 75 9.68 -11.79 1.65
CA ILE A 75 9.91 -10.57 2.44
C ILE A 75 11.09 -10.78 3.40
N GLU A 76 12.17 -10.03 3.18
CA GLU A 76 13.33 -9.99 4.08
C GLU A 76 13.09 -9.05 5.27
N GLU A 77 12.49 -7.87 5.01
CA GLU A 77 12.38 -6.81 6.01
C GLU A 77 11.17 -5.91 5.78
N ILE A 78 10.54 -5.48 6.87
CA ILE A 78 9.52 -4.42 6.89
C ILE A 78 10.09 -3.27 7.73
N ILE A 79 10.24 -2.10 7.12
CA ILE A 79 10.79 -0.90 7.75
C ILE A 79 9.66 0.09 7.97
N PHE A 80 9.54 0.63 9.18
CA PHE A 80 8.56 1.65 9.54
C PHE A 80 9.27 2.91 10.03
N GLU A 81 8.95 4.05 9.40
CA GLU A 81 9.43 5.36 9.83
C GLU A 81 8.22 6.22 10.24
N PRO A 82 8.10 6.63 11.51
CA PRO A 82 7.00 7.48 11.94
C PRO A 82 7.05 8.85 11.27
N THR A 83 5.89 9.37 10.87
CA THR A 83 5.77 10.77 10.43
C THR A 83 5.75 11.68 11.65
N LEU A 84 6.40 12.83 11.53
CA LEU A 84 6.31 13.92 12.48
C LEU A 84 5.08 14.79 12.18
N LEU A 85 4.63 15.54 13.18
CA LEU A 85 3.53 16.50 13.00
C LEU A 85 3.84 17.53 11.90
N ILE A 86 5.11 17.93 11.76
CA ILE A 86 5.55 18.86 10.72
C ILE A 86 5.45 18.28 9.30
N ASP A 87 5.47 16.95 9.16
CA ASP A 87 5.37 16.29 7.85
C ASP A 87 3.95 16.34 7.28
N VAL A 88 2.95 16.52 8.15
CA VAL A 88 1.52 16.39 7.80
C VAL A 88 0.70 17.65 8.05
N MET A 89 1.21 18.58 8.85
CA MET A 89 0.57 19.88 9.07
C MET A 89 1.21 20.93 8.16
N SER A 90 0.43 21.46 7.23
CA SER A 90 0.76 22.73 6.57
C SER A 90 0.41 23.89 7.51
N GLU A 91 1.35 24.83 7.69
CA GLU A 91 1.03 26.10 8.33
C GLU A 91 -0.10 26.75 7.52
N LYS A 92 -1.25 26.98 8.15
CA LYS A 92 -2.32 27.76 7.54
C LYS A 92 -1.80 29.19 7.38
N GLY A 93 -1.47 29.56 6.13
CA GLY A 93 -1.43 30.95 5.70
C GLY A 93 -2.83 31.56 5.69
#